data_AF-A0A1F2ET41-F1
#
_entry.id   AF-A0A1F2ET41-F1
#
_cell.length_a   1.000
_cell.length_b   1.000
_cell.length_c   1.000
_cell.angle_alpha   90.00
_cell.angle_beta   90.00
_cell.angle_gamma   90.00
#
_symmetry.space_group_name_H-M   'P 1'
#
loop_
_entity.id
_entity.type
_entity.pdbx_description
1 polymer ?
#
loop_
_entity_poly.entity_id
_entity_poly.type
_entity_poly.pdbx_seq_one_letter_code
_entity_poly.pdbx_strand_id
1 'polypeptide(L)'
;MPNGPYGEQPQGQPEQGKKKSPLMPILIIAAVVVLVLGGVVVATFFGSDDDIVTAGQSSEDTDDADGSGSGSDSDADADSGGGSSNGSDSDSGTGSGSGSDRDSGSSSDADPVPAVGDCVVRLAEAGERIDTLDFPEVVDCDDPDAVFEVLHVRRDSSGQRCVDVPGATDALSYSHGPVEAFCLAKVGDDKSRNINGIKVGECAEPAGDVMYRTECGAPGSYRVVATYDDPGPMQAEYEGAIPQCVDAGAPEATMVFQWGVADTYDSVEEYQRGICLVEAG
;
A
#
# COMPACT_ATOMS: atom_id res chain seq x y z
N MET A 1 -53.28 29.16 24.73
CA MET A 1 -52.48 30.11 25.52
C MET A 1 -51.40 29.33 26.28
N PRO A 2 -50.25 29.94 26.62
CA PRO A 2 -48.96 29.23 26.67
C PRO A 2 -48.33 29.14 28.08
N ASN A 3 -47.02 28.87 28.12
CA ASN A 3 -46.10 28.66 29.28
C ASN A 3 -46.16 27.21 29.78
N GLY A 4 -45.07 26.42 29.90
CA GLY A 4 -43.64 26.66 30.09
C GLY A 4 -43.14 25.61 31.13
N PRO A 5 -41.83 25.42 31.43
CA PRO A 5 -40.67 26.20 31.01
C PRO A 5 -39.61 25.40 30.23
N TYR A 6 -38.74 26.13 29.52
CA TYR A 6 -37.45 25.59 29.05
C TYR A 6 -36.45 25.57 30.22
N GLY A 7 -35.62 24.52 30.28
CA GLY A 7 -34.46 24.49 31.17
C GLY A 7 -33.27 25.21 30.53
N GLU A 8 -32.78 26.26 31.17
CA GLU A 8 -31.55 26.95 30.77
C GLU A 8 -30.33 26.07 31.05
N GLN A 9 -29.49 25.82 30.03
CA GLN A 9 -28.15 25.27 30.27
C GLN A 9 -27.16 26.42 30.53
N PRO A 10 -26.26 26.30 31.54
CA PRO A 10 -25.34 27.37 31.89
C PRO A 10 -24.27 27.56 30.81
N GLN A 11 -24.09 28.81 30.37
CA GLN A 11 -22.99 29.20 29.49
C GLN A 11 -21.64 29.02 30.20
N GLY A 12 -20.82 28.10 29.71
CA GLY A 12 -19.42 27.95 30.12
C GLY A 12 -18.59 29.18 29.73
N GLN A 13 -17.66 29.58 30.59
CA GLN A 13 -16.79 30.74 30.40
C GLN A 13 -15.89 30.63 29.15
N PRO A 14 -15.51 31.75 28.53
CA PRO A 14 -14.40 31.77 27.58
C PRO A 14 -13.07 31.50 28.30
N GLU A 15 -12.33 30.48 27.85
CA GLU A 15 -10.99 30.20 28.34
C GLU A 15 -10.01 31.34 28.03
N GLN A 16 -9.14 31.66 29.00
CA GLN A 16 -8.28 32.83 28.95
C GLN A 16 -7.03 32.60 28.09
N GLY A 17 -6.71 33.60 27.26
CA GLY A 17 -5.69 33.52 26.21
C GLY A 17 -4.33 32.95 26.60
N LYS A 18 -3.96 31.84 25.96
CA LYS A 18 -2.59 31.35 25.85
C LYS A 18 -1.76 32.35 25.05
N LYS A 19 -0.90 33.13 25.73
CA LYS A 19 0.02 34.09 25.09
C LYS A 19 0.90 33.38 24.06
N LYS A 20 0.61 33.57 22.76
CA LYS A 20 1.51 33.18 21.67
C LYS A 20 2.73 34.11 21.69
N SER A 21 3.89 33.57 22.06
CA SER A 21 5.17 34.29 21.94
C SER A 21 5.45 34.62 20.47
N PRO A 22 5.82 35.87 20.11
CA PRO A 22 5.92 36.32 18.71
C PRO A 22 7.20 35.85 17.98
N LEU A 23 7.77 34.70 18.36
CA LEU A 23 9.05 34.19 17.86
C LEU A 23 8.94 33.28 16.62
N MET A 24 7.79 32.64 16.38
CA MET A 24 7.60 31.77 15.21
C MET A 24 7.66 32.46 13.83
N PRO A 25 7.07 33.66 13.59
CA PRO A 25 7.07 34.23 12.23
C PRO A 25 8.46 34.65 11.75
N ILE A 26 9.40 34.95 12.66
CA ILE A 26 10.77 35.33 12.31
C ILE A 26 11.54 34.14 11.71
N LEU A 27 11.31 32.93 12.23
CA LEU A 27 11.97 31.71 11.76
C LEU A 27 11.57 31.33 10.33
N ILE A 28 10.28 31.49 9.99
CA ILE A 28 9.76 31.21 8.64
C ILE A 28 10.35 32.19 7.62
N ILE A 29 10.42 33.49 7.94
CA ILE A 29 11.01 34.50 7.05
C ILE A 29 12.50 34.21 6.81
N ALA A 30 13.25 33.80 7.84
CA ALA A 30 14.66 33.43 7.69
C ALA A 30 14.85 32.21 6.76
N ALA A 31 14.02 31.17 6.89
CA ALA A 31 14.09 29.99 6.03
C ALA A 31 13.79 30.31 4.55
N VAL A 32 12.78 31.14 4.27
CA VAL A 32 12.44 31.57 2.91
C VAL A 32 13.58 32.38 2.28
N VAL A 33 14.23 33.27 3.03
CA VAL A 33 15.38 34.05 2.51
C VAL A 33 16.56 33.14 2.18
N VAL A 34 16.83 32.10 2.98
CA VAL A 34 17.90 31.12 2.68
C VAL A 34 17.57 30.31 1.43
N LEU A 35 16.32 29.87 1.24
CA LEU A 35 15.91 29.14 0.03
C LEU A 35 16.00 30.00 -1.24
N VAL A 36 15.55 31.26 -1.19
CA VAL A 36 15.62 32.18 -2.35
C VAL A 36 17.07 32.51 -2.71
N LEU A 37 17.96 32.71 -1.72
CA LEU A 37 19.38 32.96 -2.00
C LEU A 37 20.13 31.69 -2.43
N GLY A 38 19.78 30.52 -1.90
CA GLY A 38 20.38 29.23 -2.28
C GLY A 38 20.00 28.78 -3.68
N GLY A 39 18.71 28.89 -4.06
CA GLY A 39 18.21 28.47 -5.37
C GLY A 39 18.84 29.20 -6.55
N VAL A 40 19.21 30.48 -6.37
CA VAL A 40 19.87 31.30 -7.42
C VAL A 40 21.26 30.77 -7.78
N VAL A 41 21.97 30.09 -6.86
CA VAL A 41 23.32 29.56 -7.12
C VAL A 41 23.29 28.29 -8.00
N VAL A 42 22.22 27.50 -7.91
CA VAL A 42 22.06 26.26 -8.71
C VAL A 42 21.75 26.60 -10.18
N ALA A 43 20.91 27.62 -10.42
CA ALA A 43 20.51 28.04 -11.76
C ALA A 43 21.67 28.58 -12.62
N THR A 44 22.77 29.04 -12.00
CA THR A 44 23.95 29.55 -12.74
C THR A 44 24.98 28.48 -13.11
N PHE A 45 24.81 27.23 -12.68
CA PHE A 45 25.77 26.13 -12.95
C PHE A 45 25.30 25.10 -13.99
N PHE A 46 24.04 25.15 -14.42
CA PHE A 46 23.46 24.23 -15.41
C PHE A 46 23.02 24.90 -16.72
N GLY A 47 23.53 26.11 -17.00
CA GLY A 47 23.20 26.87 -18.22
C GLY A 47 24.36 26.95 -19.20
N SER A 48 24.61 25.88 -19.96
CA SER A 48 25.48 25.87 -21.15
C SER A 48 25.06 24.79 -22.16
N ASP A 49 25.15 25.16 -23.43
CA ASP A 49 25.23 24.32 -24.65
C ASP A 49 23.94 23.62 -25.16
N ASP A 50 23.29 24.30 -26.12
CA ASP A 50 22.89 23.88 -27.49
C ASP A 50 22.30 22.45 -27.74
N ASP A 51 21.35 22.23 -28.67
CA ASP A 51 21.28 22.78 -30.03
C ASP A 51 19.88 22.64 -30.71
N ILE A 52 19.74 23.23 -31.91
CA ILE A 52 18.55 23.29 -32.75
C ILE A 52 18.34 22.01 -33.59
N VAL A 53 17.07 21.56 -33.75
CA VAL A 53 16.61 20.88 -34.99
C VAL A 53 15.18 21.32 -35.35
N THR A 54 15.00 21.88 -36.54
CA THR A 54 13.70 22.20 -37.14
C THR A 54 13.60 21.62 -38.55
N ALA A 55 12.73 20.61 -38.75
CA ALA A 55 12.13 20.11 -40.00
C ALA A 55 11.51 18.72 -39.70
N GLY A 56 10.42 18.22 -40.31
CA GLY A 56 9.59 18.80 -41.38
C GLY A 56 9.45 17.87 -42.59
N GLN A 57 8.50 16.92 -42.56
CA GLN A 57 7.90 16.09 -43.64
C GLN A 57 6.94 15.09 -42.94
N SER A 58 5.66 14.86 -43.25
CA SER A 58 4.84 14.74 -44.49
C SER A 58 4.86 13.35 -45.14
N SER A 59 3.66 12.80 -45.42
CA SER A 59 3.38 11.63 -46.28
C SER A 59 3.74 10.24 -45.72
N GLU A 60 3.10 9.11 -46.05
CA GLU A 60 1.76 8.73 -46.59
C GLU A 60 1.72 7.18 -46.59
N ASP A 61 0.56 6.55 -46.30
CA ASP A 61 0.22 5.11 -46.53
C ASP A 61 1.19 4.05 -45.91
N THR A 62 0.95 2.74 -45.77
CA THR A 62 -0.11 1.74 -46.08
C THR A 62 -0.34 0.90 -44.79
N ASP A 63 -1.06 -0.23 -44.66
CA ASP A 63 -1.78 -1.16 -45.56
C ASP A 63 -2.86 -1.89 -44.72
N ASP A 64 -3.84 -2.58 -45.34
CA ASP A 64 -4.84 -3.43 -44.65
C ASP A 64 -4.29 -4.81 -44.20
N ALA A 65 -4.86 -5.40 -43.14
CA ALA A 65 -4.71 -6.84 -42.86
C ALA A 65 -5.90 -7.44 -42.06
N ASP A 66 -6.75 -8.21 -42.74
CA ASP A 66 -7.78 -9.06 -42.14
C ASP A 66 -7.21 -10.15 -41.22
N GLY A 67 -7.93 -10.49 -40.15
CA GLY A 67 -7.52 -11.51 -39.18
C GLY A 67 -8.67 -12.21 -38.46
N SER A 68 -9.25 -13.23 -39.11
CA SER A 68 -10.23 -14.19 -38.55
C SER A 68 -9.84 -14.72 -37.16
N GLY A 69 -10.74 -15.05 -36.24
CA GLY A 69 -12.12 -15.49 -36.45
C GLY A 69 -12.24 -17.02 -36.32
N SER A 70 -12.01 -17.55 -35.11
CA SER A 70 -12.32 -18.92 -34.62
C SER A 70 -12.14 -18.89 -33.10
N GLY A 71 -12.97 -19.50 -32.23
CA GLY A 71 -13.97 -20.55 -32.45
C GLY A 71 -13.44 -21.87 -31.87
N SER A 72 -14.29 -22.59 -31.11
CA SER A 72 -14.00 -23.85 -30.40
C SER A 72 -13.11 -23.76 -29.14
N ASP A 73 -13.31 -24.57 -28.10
CA ASP A 73 -14.49 -25.39 -27.71
C ASP A 73 -14.46 -25.63 -26.18
N SER A 74 -15.60 -26.05 -25.63
CA SER A 74 -15.75 -26.39 -24.21
C SER A 74 -15.31 -27.81 -23.89
N ASP A 75 -14.54 -28.02 -22.84
CA ASP A 75 -14.45 -29.29 -22.11
C ASP A 75 -14.57 -29.05 -20.60
N ALA A 76 -15.30 -29.94 -19.93
CA ALA A 76 -15.65 -29.83 -18.52
C ALA A 76 -15.24 -31.11 -17.79
N ASP A 77 -14.09 -31.08 -17.12
CA ASP A 77 -13.65 -32.18 -16.26
C ASP A 77 -14.08 -31.94 -14.81
N ALA A 78 -15.04 -32.75 -14.38
CA ALA A 78 -15.39 -32.89 -12.97
C ALA A 78 -14.54 -34.01 -12.37
N ASP A 79 -13.69 -33.69 -11.39
CA ASP A 79 -13.07 -34.70 -10.54
C ASP A 79 -13.56 -34.59 -9.09
N SER A 80 -13.80 -35.74 -8.47
CA SER A 80 -14.49 -35.93 -7.19
C SER A 80 -13.60 -36.71 -6.23
N GLY A 81 -12.62 -36.02 -5.64
CA GLY A 81 -11.62 -36.61 -4.73
C GLY A 81 -11.94 -36.43 -3.24
N GLY A 82 -12.87 -37.23 -2.71
CA GLY A 82 -13.09 -37.30 -1.25
C GLY A 82 -11.99 -38.09 -0.54
N GLY A 83 -11.39 -37.51 0.53
CA GLY A 83 -10.30 -38.15 1.27
C GLY A 83 -10.16 -37.66 2.71
N SER A 84 -10.94 -38.24 3.64
CA SER A 84 -10.71 -38.07 5.07
C SER A 84 -9.77 -39.15 5.60
N SER A 85 -8.72 -38.76 6.32
CA SER A 85 -7.99 -39.66 7.22
C SER A 85 -7.30 -38.91 8.35
N ASN A 86 -7.61 -39.30 9.59
CA ASN A 86 -6.88 -38.88 10.79
C ASN A 86 -5.42 -39.33 10.74
N GLY A 87 -4.55 -38.57 11.41
CA GLY A 87 -3.17 -38.96 11.70
C GLY A 87 -2.65 -38.18 12.91
N SER A 88 -2.98 -38.66 14.12
CA SER A 88 -2.39 -38.16 15.36
C SER A 88 -1.21 -39.05 15.71
N ASP A 89 0.00 -38.52 15.72
CA ASP A 89 1.15 -39.14 16.38
C ASP A 89 1.95 -38.09 17.15
N SER A 90 2.11 -38.34 18.45
CA SER A 90 2.88 -37.51 19.37
C SER A 90 4.21 -38.20 19.61
N ASP A 91 5.33 -37.58 19.25
CA ASP A 91 6.66 -38.12 19.54
C ASP A 91 7.48 -37.17 20.43
N SER A 92 7.60 -37.53 21.71
CA SER A 92 8.32 -36.78 22.73
C SER A 92 9.75 -37.31 22.87
N GLY A 93 10.65 -36.85 21.99
CA GLY A 93 12.06 -37.24 21.98
C GLY A 93 12.96 -36.38 22.88
N THR A 94 13.14 -36.76 24.14
CA THR A 94 14.20 -36.17 24.99
C THR A 94 15.59 -36.67 24.57
N GLY A 95 16.44 -35.78 24.04
CA GLY A 95 17.81 -36.09 23.63
C GLY A 95 18.85 -35.11 24.17
N SER A 96 19.47 -35.43 25.30
CA SER A 96 20.61 -34.66 25.83
C SER A 96 21.91 -35.06 25.12
N GLY A 97 22.54 -34.13 24.41
CA GLY A 97 23.82 -34.36 23.73
C GLY A 97 24.79 -33.19 23.89
N SER A 98 25.76 -33.32 24.79
CA SER A 98 26.87 -32.37 24.90
C SER A 98 27.94 -32.68 23.84
N GLY A 99 28.11 -31.78 22.86
CA GLY A 99 29.21 -31.79 21.90
C GLY A 99 29.83 -30.40 21.82
N SER A 100 31.13 -30.29 22.08
CA SER A 100 31.86 -29.02 22.08
C SER A 100 32.91 -29.03 20.98
N ASP A 101 32.49 -28.72 19.75
CA ASP A 101 33.40 -28.52 18.63
C ASP A 101 33.38 -27.05 18.21
N ARG A 102 34.57 -26.45 18.21
CA ARG A 102 34.80 -25.05 17.83
C ARG A 102 35.17 -25.01 16.36
N ASP A 103 34.18 -25.04 15.49
CA ASP A 103 34.43 -24.73 14.08
C ASP A 103 34.63 -23.23 13.92
N SER A 104 35.88 -22.83 13.66
CA SER A 104 36.23 -21.47 13.24
C SER A 104 36.15 -21.38 11.71
N GLY A 105 35.01 -21.81 11.18
CA GLY A 105 34.64 -21.63 9.79
C GLY A 105 34.16 -20.20 9.58
N SER A 106 34.96 -19.38 8.90
CA SER A 106 34.49 -18.12 8.32
C SER A 106 33.68 -18.43 7.07
N SER A 107 32.55 -19.10 7.23
CA SER A 107 31.55 -19.23 6.17
C SER A 107 31.06 -17.83 5.82
N SER A 108 30.97 -17.55 4.52
CA SER A 108 30.15 -16.46 4.01
C SER A 108 28.70 -16.91 4.11
N ASP A 109 28.22 -17.01 5.35
CA ASP A 109 26.83 -17.28 5.65
C ASP A 109 26.05 -16.07 5.16
N ALA A 110 25.46 -16.20 3.96
CA ALA A 110 24.53 -15.21 3.45
C ALA A 110 23.37 -15.12 4.44
N ASP A 111 23.04 -13.90 4.85
CA ASP A 111 22.00 -13.67 5.85
C ASP A 111 20.70 -14.38 5.41
N PRO A 112 20.04 -15.11 6.33
CA PRO A 112 18.90 -15.94 5.97
C PRO A 112 17.78 -15.06 5.42
N VAL A 113 17.25 -15.44 4.26
CA VAL A 113 16.09 -14.77 3.65
C VAL A 113 14.92 -14.81 4.65
N PRO A 114 14.34 -13.65 5.05
CA PRO A 114 13.19 -13.61 5.93
C PRO A 114 12.04 -14.49 5.44
N ALA A 115 11.45 -15.26 6.35
CA ALA A 115 10.32 -16.13 6.12
C ALA A 115 9.00 -15.45 6.51
N VAL A 116 7.87 -16.05 6.12
CA VAL A 116 6.54 -15.57 6.53
C VAL A 116 6.37 -15.78 8.05
N GLY A 117 5.99 -14.70 8.74
CA GLY A 117 5.88 -14.62 10.19
C GLY A 117 7.13 -14.10 10.91
N ASP A 118 8.26 -13.91 10.20
CA ASP A 118 9.43 -13.26 10.76
C ASP A 118 9.17 -11.75 10.92
N CYS A 119 9.71 -11.17 11.99
CA CYS A 119 9.73 -9.72 12.17
C CYS A 119 11.09 -9.15 11.77
N VAL A 120 11.07 -7.96 11.17
CA VAL A 120 12.23 -7.36 10.52
C VAL A 120 12.38 -5.87 10.86
N VAL A 121 13.63 -5.43 10.93
CA VAL A 121 13.98 -4.02 11.08
C VAL A 121 13.64 -3.24 9.80
N ARG A 122 13.47 -1.92 9.92
CA ARG A 122 13.33 -1.03 8.75
C ARG A 122 14.69 -0.79 8.09
N LEU A 123 14.93 -1.41 6.93
CA LEU A 123 16.09 -1.09 6.08
C LEU A 123 15.94 0.24 5.32
N ALA A 124 14.75 0.51 4.79
CA ALA A 124 14.48 1.56 3.82
C ALA A 124 13.10 2.19 4.08
N GLU A 125 12.77 3.30 3.40
CA GLU A 125 11.40 3.81 3.41
C GLU A 125 10.46 2.96 2.52
N ALA A 126 9.15 3.11 2.73
CA ALA A 126 8.14 2.35 1.99
C ALA A 126 8.26 2.62 0.48
N GLY A 127 8.39 1.57 -0.33
CA GLY A 127 8.60 1.70 -1.78
C GLY A 127 10.00 2.19 -2.20
N GLU A 128 10.96 2.35 -1.28
CA GLU A 128 12.34 2.65 -1.63
C GLU A 128 13.05 1.40 -2.22
N ARG A 129 13.86 1.62 -3.26
CA ARG A 129 14.58 0.55 -3.96
C ARG A 129 15.79 0.10 -3.15
N ILE A 130 15.84 -1.19 -2.81
CA ILE A 130 17.05 -1.81 -2.28
C ILE A 130 17.86 -2.39 -3.45
N ASP A 131 18.99 -1.75 -3.75
CA ASP A 131 19.93 -2.15 -4.81
C ASP A 131 20.96 -3.21 -4.36
N THR A 132 21.01 -3.52 -3.07
CA THR A 132 21.90 -4.55 -2.51
C THR A 132 21.16 -5.88 -2.35
N LEU A 133 21.94 -6.96 -2.16
CA LEU A 133 21.40 -8.28 -1.79
C LEU A 133 21.24 -8.42 -0.28
N ASP A 134 21.28 -7.31 0.45
CA ASP A 134 21.19 -7.29 1.91
C ASP A 134 19.70 -7.36 2.30
N PHE A 135 19.30 -8.49 2.86
CA PHE A 135 17.96 -8.67 3.40
C PHE A 135 17.82 -7.96 4.75
N PRO A 136 16.61 -7.56 5.16
CA PRO A 136 16.43 -6.90 6.44
C PRO A 136 16.76 -7.86 7.58
N GLU A 137 17.43 -7.35 8.61
CA GLU A 137 17.76 -8.13 9.81
C GLU A 137 16.47 -8.66 10.45
N VAL A 138 16.42 -9.99 10.63
CA VAL A 138 15.32 -10.68 11.31
C VAL A 138 15.55 -10.56 12.82
N VAL A 139 14.54 -10.05 13.52
CA VAL A 139 14.53 -9.80 14.96
C VAL A 139 13.31 -10.48 15.61
N ASP A 140 13.31 -10.57 16.94
CA ASP A 140 12.13 -11.03 17.68
C ASP A 140 10.98 -10.01 17.50
N CYS A 141 9.75 -10.47 17.33
CA CYS A 141 8.59 -9.59 17.16
C CYS A 141 8.26 -8.75 18.39
N ASP A 142 8.72 -9.15 19.58
CA ASP A 142 8.62 -8.34 20.81
C ASP A 142 9.82 -7.36 20.98
N ASP A 143 10.79 -7.35 20.05
CA ASP A 143 11.94 -6.43 20.08
C ASP A 143 11.51 -4.99 19.69
N PRO A 144 11.97 -3.93 20.39
CA PRO A 144 11.64 -2.55 20.04
C PRO A 144 12.11 -2.09 18.64
N ASP A 145 13.09 -2.77 18.04
CA ASP A 145 13.57 -2.48 16.68
C ASP A 145 12.78 -3.24 15.59
N ALA A 146 11.85 -4.12 15.96
CA ALA A 146 10.94 -4.81 15.06
C ALA A 146 9.88 -3.84 14.49
N VAL A 147 10.02 -3.44 13.23
CA VAL A 147 9.11 -2.47 12.59
C VAL A 147 8.01 -3.17 11.80
N PHE A 148 8.34 -4.27 11.13
CA PHE A 148 7.44 -4.98 10.24
C PHE A 148 7.42 -6.49 10.48
N GLU A 149 6.30 -7.13 10.18
CA GLU A 149 6.15 -8.58 10.06
C GLU A 149 5.98 -8.97 8.58
N VAL A 150 6.69 -10.00 8.15
CA VAL A 150 6.63 -10.54 6.78
C VAL A 150 5.37 -11.38 6.61
N LEU A 151 4.41 -10.90 5.82
CA LEU A 151 3.16 -11.62 5.54
C LEU A 151 3.27 -12.53 4.30
N HIS A 152 4.11 -12.16 3.34
CA HIS A 152 4.35 -12.95 2.13
C HIS A 152 5.73 -12.66 1.55
N VAL A 153 6.31 -13.65 0.85
CA VAL A 153 7.60 -13.55 0.16
C VAL A 153 7.36 -13.85 -1.33
N ARG A 154 7.27 -12.80 -2.16
CA ARG A 154 7.11 -12.94 -3.61
C ARG A 154 8.49 -13.16 -4.23
N ARG A 155 8.68 -14.32 -4.89
CA ARG A 155 9.98 -14.72 -5.47
C ARG A 155 10.16 -14.33 -6.94
N ASP A 156 9.06 -14.07 -7.63
CA ASP A 156 9.01 -13.71 -9.04
C ASP A 156 7.72 -12.93 -9.36
N SER A 157 7.72 -12.23 -10.49
CA SER A 157 6.64 -11.33 -10.91
C SER A 157 5.34 -12.03 -11.31
N SER A 158 5.31 -13.36 -11.40
CA SER A 158 4.07 -14.14 -11.56
C SER A 158 3.45 -14.57 -10.23
N GLY A 159 4.15 -14.34 -9.12
CA GLY A 159 3.66 -14.56 -7.77
C GLY A 159 2.57 -13.59 -7.33
N GLN A 160 1.98 -13.84 -6.16
CA GLN A 160 0.92 -13.01 -5.59
C GLN A 160 1.43 -11.60 -5.29
N ARG A 161 0.70 -10.57 -5.77
CA ARG A 161 0.98 -9.16 -5.47
C ARG A 161 0.71 -8.84 -4.00
N CYS A 162 1.45 -7.89 -3.43
CA CYS A 162 1.29 -7.52 -2.02
C CYS A 162 -0.06 -6.86 -1.73
N VAL A 163 -0.66 -6.17 -2.70
CA VAL A 163 -2.05 -5.65 -2.58
C VAL A 163 -3.12 -6.75 -2.52
N ASP A 164 -2.76 -7.98 -2.91
CA ASP A 164 -3.60 -9.18 -2.78
C ASP A 164 -3.31 -10.00 -1.53
N VAL A 165 -2.30 -9.60 -0.74
CA VAL A 165 -1.96 -10.25 0.54
C VAL A 165 -2.80 -9.58 1.64
N PRO A 166 -3.70 -10.32 2.32
CA PRO A 166 -4.51 -9.75 3.40
C PRO A 166 -3.65 -9.21 4.53
N GLY A 167 -3.89 -7.97 4.95
CA GLY A 167 -3.14 -7.33 6.03
C GLY A 167 -1.94 -6.51 5.57
N ALA A 168 -1.43 -6.69 4.34
CA ALA A 168 -0.23 -6.00 3.89
C ALA A 168 -0.51 -4.49 3.71
N THR A 169 0.34 -3.66 4.34
CA THR A 169 0.29 -2.19 4.26
C THR A 169 1.53 -1.60 3.60
N ASP A 170 2.58 -2.40 3.42
CA ASP A 170 3.90 -1.95 2.96
C ASP A 170 4.59 -3.08 2.17
N ALA A 171 5.66 -2.76 1.43
CA ALA A 171 6.49 -3.75 0.75
C ALA A 171 7.94 -3.29 0.61
N LEU A 172 8.87 -4.25 0.66
CA LEU A 172 10.28 -4.06 0.29
C LEU A 172 10.56 -4.82 -1.00
N SER A 173 10.88 -4.08 -2.06
CA SER A 173 11.08 -4.60 -3.42
C SER A 173 12.56 -4.61 -3.81
N TYR A 174 13.01 -5.72 -4.41
CA TYR A 174 14.40 -5.97 -4.79
C TYR A 174 14.51 -6.10 -6.31
N SER A 175 15.40 -5.34 -6.93
CA SER A 175 15.62 -5.40 -8.38
C SER A 175 16.38 -6.66 -8.83
N HIS A 176 17.17 -7.25 -7.94
CA HIS A 176 17.98 -8.45 -8.18
C HIS A 176 17.99 -9.33 -6.93
N GLY A 177 17.68 -10.62 -7.05
CA GLY A 177 17.75 -11.55 -5.92
C GLY A 177 16.94 -12.84 -6.10
N PRO A 178 16.96 -13.74 -5.09
CA PRO A 178 16.07 -14.90 -4.98
C PRO A 178 14.66 -14.56 -4.44
N VAL A 179 14.43 -13.28 -4.12
CA VAL A 179 13.16 -12.65 -3.70
C VAL A 179 13.01 -11.38 -4.54
N GLU A 180 11.78 -11.11 -4.98
CA GLU A 180 11.42 -9.89 -5.72
C GLU A 180 10.74 -8.87 -4.80
N ALA A 181 9.88 -9.32 -3.88
CA ALA A 181 9.29 -8.46 -2.85
C ALA A 181 8.96 -9.21 -1.55
N PHE A 182 9.10 -8.53 -0.41
CA PHE A 182 8.44 -8.90 0.84
C PHE A 182 7.17 -8.06 1.00
N CYS A 183 6.04 -8.70 1.27
CA CYS A 183 4.79 -8.02 1.61
C CYS A 183 4.68 -7.91 3.13
N LEU A 184 4.54 -6.70 3.63
CA LEU A 184 4.75 -6.37 5.04
C LEU A 184 3.50 -5.75 5.68
N ALA A 185 3.36 -5.95 6.99
CA ALA A 185 2.52 -5.15 7.86
C ALA A 185 3.35 -4.63 9.03
N LYS A 186 2.98 -3.51 9.65
CA LYS A 186 3.71 -3.04 10.85
C LYS A 186 3.41 -3.97 12.02
N VAL A 187 4.40 -4.15 12.89
CA VAL A 187 4.22 -4.93 14.13
C VAL A 187 3.14 -4.28 14.99
N GLY A 188 2.15 -5.07 15.40
CA GLY A 188 1.00 -4.61 16.19
C GLY A 188 -0.16 -3.98 15.42
N ASP A 189 -0.07 -3.80 14.09
CA ASP A 189 -1.22 -3.34 13.29
C ASP A 189 -2.34 -4.38 13.28
N ASP A 190 -3.60 -3.92 13.36
CA ASP A 190 -4.77 -4.77 13.18
C ASP A 190 -4.99 -5.08 11.70
N LYS A 191 -4.30 -6.14 11.23
CA LYS A 191 -4.38 -6.69 9.87
C LYS A 191 -5.82 -7.02 9.45
N SER A 192 -6.75 -7.25 10.38
CA SER A 192 -8.15 -7.54 10.03
C SER A 192 -8.91 -6.30 9.53
N ARG A 193 -8.40 -5.10 9.84
CA ARG A 193 -8.93 -3.80 9.37
C ARG A 193 -8.27 -3.30 8.09
N ASN A 194 -7.22 -3.94 7.59
CA ASN A 194 -6.57 -3.60 6.33
C ASN A 194 -7.52 -3.79 5.13
N ILE A 195 -7.48 -2.88 4.16
CA ILE A 195 -8.43 -2.81 3.04
C ILE A 195 -8.17 -3.82 1.91
N ASN A 196 -7.00 -4.49 1.87
CA ASN A 196 -6.67 -5.46 0.83
C ASN A 196 -7.69 -6.61 0.80
N GLY A 197 -8.16 -6.93 -0.40
CA GLY A 197 -9.21 -7.94 -0.61
C GLY A 197 -10.58 -7.59 0.00
N ILE A 198 -10.90 -6.31 0.23
CA ILE A 198 -12.27 -5.90 0.58
C ILE A 198 -13.23 -6.26 -0.55
N LYS A 199 -14.45 -6.66 -0.21
CA LYS A 199 -15.45 -7.17 -1.15
C LYS A 199 -16.64 -6.22 -1.27
N VAL A 200 -17.31 -6.26 -2.42
CA VAL A 200 -18.61 -5.61 -2.62
C VAL A 200 -19.59 -6.07 -1.53
N GLY A 201 -20.24 -5.11 -0.87
CA GLY A 201 -21.12 -5.31 0.27
C GLY A 201 -20.45 -5.23 1.65
N GLU A 202 -19.12 -5.30 1.74
CA GLU A 202 -18.37 -4.96 2.96
C GLU A 202 -18.28 -3.42 3.10
N CYS A 203 -17.82 -2.94 4.26
CA CYS A 203 -17.75 -1.51 4.55
C CYS A 203 -16.39 -1.06 5.06
N ALA A 204 -16.11 0.22 4.86
CA ALA A 204 -14.86 0.86 5.20
C ALA A 204 -15.09 2.29 5.72
N GLU A 205 -14.14 2.81 6.48
CA GLU A 205 -14.14 4.18 7.02
C GLU A 205 -12.81 4.90 6.69
N PRO A 206 -12.86 6.19 6.29
CA PRO A 206 -11.67 6.98 6.05
C PRO A 206 -11.02 7.40 7.37
N ALA A 207 -9.70 7.26 7.46
CA ALA A 207 -8.90 7.62 8.62
C ALA A 207 -7.70 8.47 8.21
N GLY A 208 -7.98 9.67 7.71
CA GLY A 208 -6.98 10.55 7.10
C GLY A 208 -6.89 10.28 5.59
N ASP A 209 -5.70 9.89 5.14
CA ASP A 209 -5.37 9.48 3.77
C ASP A 209 -5.57 7.97 3.51
N VAL A 210 -5.73 7.17 4.56
CA VAL A 210 -5.96 5.72 4.50
C VAL A 210 -7.42 5.35 4.75
N MET A 211 -7.79 4.16 4.29
CA MET A 211 -9.13 3.57 4.43
C MET A 211 -9.02 2.24 5.18
N TYR A 212 -9.86 2.02 6.20
CA TYR A 212 -9.89 0.77 6.97
C TYR A 212 -11.24 0.06 6.85
N ARG A 213 -11.26 -1.27 6.87
CA ARG A 213 -12.50 -2.04 7.02
C ARG A 213 -13.18 -1.70 8.36
N THR A 214 -14.51 -1.64 8.34
CA THR A 214 -15.35 -1.34 9.51
C THR A 214 -16.72 -2.03 9.38
N GLU A 215 -17.54 -1.94 10.42
CA GLU A 215 -18.93 -2.43 10.37
C GLU A 215 -19.83 -1.48 9.57
N CYS A 216 -20.74 -2.01 8.74
CA CYS A 216 -21.64 -1.24 7.87
C CYS A 216 -22.72 -0.37 8.56
N GLY A 217 -22.60 -0.14 9.86
CA GLY A 217 -23.41 0.81 10.62
C GLY A 217 -22.59 1.61 11.63
N ALA A 218 -21.25 1.60 11.50
CA ALA A 218 -20.37 2.48 12.25
C ALA A 218 -20.52 3.92 11.70
N PRO A 219 -20.63 4.96 12.55
CA PRO A 219 -20.87 6.33 12.09
C PRO A 219 -19.79 6.82 11.13
N GLY A 220 -20.19 7.18 9.90
CA GLY A 220 -19.25 7.63 8.86
C GLY A 220 -18.61 6.48 8.06
N SER A 221 -19.16 5.27 8.17
CA SER A 221 -18.81 4.14 7.32
C SER A 221 -19.44 4.26 5.92
N TYR A 222 -18.74 3.70 4.94
CA TYR A 222 -19.16 3.61 3.55
C TYR A 222 -19.20 2.15 3.11
N ARG A 223 -20.21 1.76 2.35
CA ARG A 223 -20.36 0.43 1.77
C ARG A 223 -19.71 0.39 0.40
N VAL A 224 -18.91 -0.65 0.15
CA VAL A 224 -18.33 -0.95 -1.16
C VAL A 224 -19.44 -1.42 -2.10
N VAL A 225 -19.64 -0.68 -3.20
CA VAL A 225 -20.61 -1.02 -4.26
C VAL A 225 -19.93 -1.61 -5.51
N ALA A 226 -18.66 -1.26 -5.74
CA ALA A 226 -17.81 -1.93 -6.74
C ALA A 226 -16.34 -1.94 -6.30
N THR A 227 -15.60 -2.91 -6.80
CA THR A 227 -14.15 -3.08 -6.69
C THR A 227 -13.58 -3.18 -8.10
N TYR A 228 -12.44 -2.54 -8.37
CA TYR A 228 -11.83 -2.55 -9.70
C TYR A 228 -10.31 -2.43 -9.63
N ASP A 229 -9.66 -2.77 -10.74
CA ASP A 229 -8.22 -3.00 -10.83
C ASP A 229 -7.56 -1.93 -11.69
N ASP A 230 -6.28 -1.65 -11.43
CA ASP A 230 -5.45 -0.68 -12.16
C ASP A 230 -6.21 0.64 -12.42
N PRO A 231 -6.70 1.31 -11.37
CA PRO A 231 -7.82 2.25 -11.43
C PRO A 231 -7.50 3.61 -12.10
N GLY A 232 -6.25 3.79 -12.57
CA GLY A 232 -5.76 4.99 -13.23
C GLY A 232 -5.69 6.23 -12.33
N PRO A 233 -5.12 7.35 -12.82
CA PRO A 233 -5.05 8.59 -12.06
C PRO A 233 -6.45 9.16 -11.77
N MET A 234 -6.69 9.56 -10.51
CA MET A 234 -7.90 10.28 -10.14
C MET A 234 -7.85 11.75 -10.56
N GLN A 235 -9.03 12.29 -10.90
CA GLN A 235 -9.23 13.74 -10.97
C GLN A 235 -9.47 14.27 -9.55
N ALA A 236 -8.99 15.48 -9.27
CA ALA A 236 -9.12 16.09 -7.93
C ALA A 236 -10.59 16.42 -7.56
N GLU A 237 -11.43 16.70 -8.56
CA GLU A 237 -12.85 17.00 -8.41
C GLU A 237 -13.63 16.33 -9.55
N TYR A 238 -14.84 15.83 -9.26
CA TYR A 238 -15.76 15.25 -10.26
C TYR A 238 -17.08 16.03 -10.25
N GLU A 239 -17.50 16.54 -11.41
CA GLU A 239 -18.84 17.12 -11.58
C GLU A 239 -19.88 16.03 -11.89
N GLY A 240 -20.41 15.38 -10.84
CA GLY A 240 -21.48 14.39 -10.96
C GLY A 240 -21.02 12.97 -10.67
N ALA A 241 -21.33 12.02 -11.56
CA ALA A 241 -20.96 10.62 -11.39
C ALA A 241 -19.46 10.39 -11.62
N ILE A 242 -18.84 9.57 -10.78
CA ILE A 242 -17.41 9.24 -10.86
C ILE A 242 -17.20 8.26 -12.03
N PRO A 243 -16.49 8.62 -13.13
CA PRO A 243 -16.44 7.80 -14.34
C PRO A 243 -15.98 6.36 -14.10
N GLN A 244 -14.92 6.17 -13.31
CA GLN A 244 -14.38 4.86 -12.96
C GLN A 244 -15.42 3.98 -12.26
N CYS A 245 -16.29 4.58 -11.45
CA CYS A 245 -17.39 3.86 -10.79
C CYS A 245 -18.57 3.58 -11.71
N VAL A 246 -18.84 4.45 -12.68
CA VAL A 246 -19.82 4.16 -13.75
C VAL A 246 -19.35 2.98 -14.59
N ASP A 247 -18.08 2.96 -14.98
CA ASP A 247 -17.47 1.88 -15.77
C ASP A 247 -17.41 0.56 -14.98
N ALA A 248 -17.16 0.63 -13.67
CA ALA A 248 -17.26 -0.51 -12.74
C ALA A 248 -18.71 -0.92 -12.39
N GLY A 249 -19.72 -0.31 -13.00
CA GLY A 249 -21.14 -0.69 -12.85
C GLY A 249 -21.85 -0.16 -11.59
N ALA A 250 -21.24 0.78 -10.87
CA ALA A 250 -21.78 1.42 -9.66
C ALA A 250 -21.92 2.95 -9.82
N PRO A 251 -22.80 3.44 -10.73
CA PRO A 251 -23.02 4.88 -10.97
C PRO A 251 -23.60 5.64 -9.77
N GLU A 252 -24.08 4.94 -8.74
CA GLU A 252 -24.55 5.52 -7.47
C GLU A 252 -23.43 5.90 -6.50
N ALA A 253 -22.18 5.53 -6.78
CA ALA A 253 -21.04 5.81 -5.92
C ALA A 253 -20.84 7.32 -5.71
N THR A 254 -20.79 7.73 -4.44
CA THR A 254 -20.56 9.13 -4.03
C THR A 254 -19.11 9.40 -3.63
N MET A 255 -18.32 8.34 -3.45
CA MET A 255 -16.90 8.39 -3.13
C MET A 255 -16.16 7.29 -3.91
N VAL A 256 -14.90 7.57 -4.24
CA VAL A 256 -13.94 6.59 -4.74
C VAL A 256 -12.72 6.62 -3.83
N PHE A 257 -12.14 5.46 -3.56
CA PHE A 257 -10.87 5.34 -2.87
C PHE A 257 -9.97 4.40 -3.66
N GLN A 258 -8.70 4.75 -3.79
CA GLN A 258 -7.69 3.98 -4.52
C GLN A 258 -6.47 3.78 -3.64
N TRP A 259 -5.84 2.61 -3.75
CA TRP A 259 -4.62 2.29 -3.02
C TRP A 259 -3.75 1.31 -3.82
N GLY A 260 -2.52 1.13 -3.35
CA GLY A 260 -1.59 0.12 -3.82
C GLY A 260 -0.64 -0.24 -2.68
N VAL A 261 0.12 -1.31 -2.87
CA VAL A 261 1.28 -1.64 -2.05
C VAL A 261 2.46 -1.74 -3.01
N ALA A 262 3.49 -0.89 -2.82
CA ALA A 262 4.58 -0.66 -3.79
C ALA A 262 5.52 -1.88 -3.95
N ASP A 263 4.99 -2.91 -4.60
CA ASP A 263 5.53 -4.26 -4.68
C ASP A 263 6.30 -4.52 -5.98
N THR A 264 6.39 -3.55 -6.87
CA THR A 264 7.28 -3.53 -8.03
C THR A 264 8.02 -2.20 -8.11
N TYR A 265 9.21 -2.22 -8.70
CA TYR A 265 10.10 -1.05 -8.82
C TYR A 265 9.42 0.20 -9.41
N ASP A 266 8.55 0.02 -10.40
CA ASP A 266 7.89 1.12 -11.10
C ASP A 266 6.54 1.54 -10.46
N SER A 267 6.05 0.82 -9.44
CA SER A 267 4.71 1.04 -8.85
C SER A 267 4.61 2.11 -7.77
N VAL A 268 5.68 2.89 -7.53
CA VAL A 268 5.76 3.84 -6.40
C VAL A 268 4.71 4.97 -6.48
N GLU A 269 4.16 5.25 -7.67
CA GLU A 269 3.07 6.21 -7.89
C GLU A 269 1.77 5.55 -8.41
N GLU A 270 1.74 4.22 -8.56
CA GLU A 270 0.60 3.52 -9.17
C GLU A 270 -0.36 2.98 -8.10
N TYR A 271 -1.58 3.52 -8.10
CA TYR A 271 -2.72 2.84 -7.50
C TYR A 271 -2.97 1.52 -8.24
N GLN A 272 -3.19 0.44 -7.50
CA GLN A 272 -3.30 -0.93 -8.01
C GLN A 272 -4.73 -1.48 -7.86
N ARG A 273 -5.48 -0.98 -6.88
CA ARG A 273 -6.88 -1.33 -6.60
C ARG A 273 -7.70 -0.06 -6.34
N GLY A 274 -8.95 -0.08 -6.76
CA GLY A 274 -9.95 0.95 -6.49
C GLY A 274 -11.24 0.37 -5.92
N ILE A 275 -11.90 1.13 -5.05
CA ILE A 275 -13.25 0.86 -4.56
C ILE A 275 -14.17 2.05 -4.76
N CYS A 276 -15.41 1.74 -5.10
CA CYS A 276 -16.51 2.67 -5.24
C CYS A 276 -17.42 2.53 -4.03
N LEU A 277 -17.78 3.67 -3.44
CA LEU A 277 -18.30 3.78 -2.08
C LEU A 277 -19.59 4.60 -2.04
N VAL A 278 -20.52 4.17 -1.19
CA VAL A 278 -21.73 4.93 -0.81
C VAL A 278 -21.85 4.98 0.71
N GLU A 279 -22.40 6.05 1.27
CA GLU A 279 -22.62 6.19 2.71
C GLU A 279 -23.48 5.03 3.25
N ALA A 280 -23.06 4.41 4.37
CA ALA A 280 -23.71 3.23 4.93
C ALA A 280 -24.56 3.53 6.18
N GLY A 281 -24.16 4.50 7.01
CA GLY A 281 -24.89 4.94 8.22
C GLY A 281 -24.11 5.88 9.15
#